data_AF-A0ABD1FCV7-F1
#
_entry.id   AF-A0ABD1FCV7-F1
#
_cell.length_a   1.000
_cell.length_b   1.000
_cell.length_c   1.000
_cell.angle_alpha   90.00
_cell.angle_beta   90.00
_cell.angle_gamma   90.00
#
_symmetry.space_group_name_H-M   'P 1'
#
loop_
_entity.id
_entity.type
_entity.pdbx_description
1 polymer ?
#
loop_
_entity_poly.entity_id
_entity_poly.type
_entity_poly.pdbx_seq_one_letter_code
_entity_poly.pdbx_strand_id
1 'polypeptide(L)'
;MFKLPGLTYKSFTHKRIRIQIVPSKYIKKISKTYEFSCTLRYMRKYGKWHITREPMPVKPVAFNATKGKLLIEDSISELNNTIIRIYKILHKHFLFEVAFRKERFEMYKKNKLSFLELDSIDEELYFSDTERQTFFEKRQAILRRMLPPRRTALY
;
A
#
# COMPACT_ATOMS: atom_id res chain seq x y z
N MET A 1 11.34 -23.07 -4.83
CA MET A 1 11.14 -21.61 -4.69
C MET A 1 9.66 -21.32 -4.94
N PHE A 2 8.89 -20.88 -3.95
CA PHE A 2 7.45 -20.67 -4.10
C PHE A 2 7.19 -19.44 -4.98
N LYS A 3 6.40 -19.58 -6.05
CA LYS A 3 5.96 -18.46 -6.89
C LYS A 3 4.88 -17.66 -6.15
N LEU A 4 5.28 -16.68 -5.36
CA LEU A 4 4.36 -15.73 -4.73
C LEU A 4 4.03 -14.61 -5.74
N PRO A 5 2.79 -14.51 -6.24
CA PRO A 5 2.45 -13.55 -7.28
C PRO A 5 2.58 -12.11 -6.76
N GLY A 6 3.03 -11.20 -7.63
CA GLY A 6 3.26 -9.81 -7.26
C GLY A 6 4.44 -9.55 -6.31
N LEU A 7 5.10 -10.58 -5.77
CA LEU A 7 6.32 -10.44 -4.98
C LEU A 7 7.55 -10.40 -5.90
N THR A 8 8.41 -9.41 -5.67
CA THR A 8 9.65 -9.20 -6.43
C THR A 8 10.81 -8.95 -5.47
N TYR A 9 11.97 -9.55 -5.75
CA TYR A 9 13.20 -9.26 -5.03
C TYR A 9 13.90 -8.08 -5.70
N LYS A 10 14.03 -6.97 -4.97
CA LYS A 10 14.78 -5.78 -5.43
C LYS A 10 16.28 -5.89 -5.16
N SER A 11 16.64 -6.63 -4.12
CA SER A 11 18.03 -6.88 -3.73
C SER A 11 18.05 -8.16 -2.91
N PHE A 12 18.99 -9.05 -3.19
CA PHE A 12 19.20 -10.27 -2.40
C PHE A 12 20.70 -10.45 -2.19
N THR A 13 21.19 -10.07 -1.00
CA THR A 13 22.60 -10.13 -0.63
C THR A 13 22.74 -10.67 0.78
N HIS A 14 23.91 -11.17 1.14
CA HIS A 14 24.23 -11.64 2.50
C HIS A 14 24.10 -10.55 3.59
N LYS A 15 24.01 -9.26 3.23
CA LYS A 15 23.82 -8.16 4.19
C LYS A 15 22.38 -7.63 4.21
N ARG A 16 21.64 -7.81 3.11
CA ARG A 16 20.39 -7.11 2.86
C ARG A 16 19.51 -7.85 1.86
N ILE A 17 18.26 -8.03 2.22
CA ILE A 17 17.19 -8.55 1.36
C ILE A 17 16.11 -7.47 1.26
N ARG A 18 15.78 -7.06 0.04
CA ARG A 18 14.69 -6.13 -0.25
C ARG A 18 13.65 -6.84 -1.09
N ILE A 19 12.42 -6.85 -0.59
CA ILE A 19 11.26 -7.39 -1.31
C ILE A 19 10.28 -6.26 -1.57
N GLN A 20 9.60 -6.32 -2.72
CA GLN A 20 8.48 -5.46 -3.07
C GLN A 20 7.28 -6.34 -3.42
N ILE A 21 6.12 -6.00 -2.89
CA ILE A 21 4.84 -6.66 -3.16
C ILE A 21 3.94 -5.65 -3.84
N VAL A 22 3.47 -6.01 -5.03
CA VAL A 22 2.59 -5.19 -5.87
C VAL A 22 1.26 -5.93 -6.04
N PRO A 23 0.26 -5.71 -5.16
CA PRO A 23 -1.02 -6.40 -5.20
C PRO A 23 -1.79 -6.25 -6.50
N SER A 24 -1.69 -5.10 -7.18
CA SER A 24 -2.38 -4.84 -8.45
C SER A 24 -2.01 -5.81 -9.57
N LYS A 25 -0.88 -6.54 -9.44
CA LYS A 25 -0.47 -7.58 -10.39
C LYS A 25 -1.29 -8.88 -10.29
N TYR A 26 -2.00 -9.11 -9.19
CA TYR A 26 -2.68 -10.39 -8.94
C TYR A 26 -4.03 -10.28 -8.23
N ILE A 27 -4.37 -9.11 -7.68
CA ILE A 27 -5.69 -8.82 -7.11
C ILE A 27 -6.33 -7.75 -8.00
N LYS A 28 -7.53 -8.02 -8.51
CA LYS A 28 -8.32 -7.04 -9.27
C LYS A 28 -8.95 -6.03 -8.30
N LYS A 29 -9.24 -4.81 -8.78
CA LYS A 29 -9.89 -3.73 -8.01
C LYS A 29 -9.09 -3.26 -6.78
N ILE A 30 -7.76 -3.30 -6.89
CA ILE A 30 -6.86 -2.61 -5.97
C ILE A 30 -6.04 -1.60 -6.77
N SER A 31 -5.80 -0.43 -6.18
CA SER A 31 -5.11 0.65 -6.88
C SER A 31 -3.69 0.24 -7.22
N LYS A 32 -3.18 0.75 -8.35
CA LYS A 32 -1.80 0.52 -8.77
C LYS A 32 -0.80 1.19 -7.83
N THR A 33 -1.24 2.21 -7.08
CA THR A 33 -0.41 2.94 -6.11
C THR A 33 -0.07 2.13 -4.87
N TYR A 34 -0.81 1.06 -4.59
CA TYR A 34 -0.53 0.16 -3.48
C TYR A 34 0.71 -0.66 -3.79
N GLU A 35 1.88 -0.15 -3.40
CA GLU A 35 3.17 -0.83 -3.49
C GLU A 35 3.83 -0.92 -2.13
N PHE A 36 4.20 -2.13 -1.71
CA PHE A 36 4.75 -2.36 -0.38
C PHE A 36 6.17 -2.88 -0.47
N SER A 37 7.09 -2.17 0.18
CA SER A 37 8.49 -2.58 0.25
C SER A 37 8.84 -3.02 1.66
N CYS A 38 9.53 -4.15 1.78
CA CYS A 38 10.09 -4.62 3.03
C CYS A 38 11.61 -4.80 2.85
N THR A 39 12.37 -4.39 3.87
CA THR A 39 13.83 -4.55 3.89
C THR A 39 14.25 -5.32 5.12
N LEU A 40 14.85 -6.49 4.91
CA LEU A 40 15.59 -7.23 5.92
C LEU A 40 17.06 -6.86 5.81
N ARG A 41 17.71 -6.67 6.96
CA ARG A 41 19.15 -6.43 7.03
C ARG A 41 19.77 -7.33 8.08
N TYR A 42 20.96 -7.80 7.77
CA TYR A 42 21.72 -8.69 8.63
C TYR A 42 22.45 -7.88 9.70
N MET A 43 22.26 -8.27 10.96
CA MET A 43 22.95 -7.70 12.11
C MET A 43 24.11 -8.62 12.51
N ARG A 44 25.30 -8.31 11.99
CA ARG A 44 26.53 -9.09 12.23
C ARG A 44 26.80 -9.35 13.71
N LYS A 45 26.57 -8.35 14.58
CA LYS A 45 26.77 -8.47 16.04
C LYS A 45 25.95 -9.61 16.67
N TYR A 46 24.77 -9.89 16.13
CA TYR A 46 23.83 -10.87 16.69
C TYR A 46 23.75 -12.15 15.85
N GLY A 47 24.40 -12.21 14.69
CA GLY A 47 24.26 -13.32 13.74
C GLY A 47 22.81 -13.53 13.30
N LYS A 48 22.01 -12.45 13.22
CA LYS A 48 20.56 -12.51 12.99
C LYS A 48 20.08 -11.44 12.02
N TRP A 49 18.93 -11.68 11.42
CA TRP A 49 18.27 -10.73 10.53
C TRP A 49 17.23 -9.91 11.29
N HIS A 50 17.07 -8.64 10.91
CA HIS A 50 15.98 -7.79 11.39
C HIS A 50 15.20 -7.19 10.22
N ILE A 51 13.95 -6.83 10.43
CA ILE A 51 13.15 -6.06 9.48
C ILE A 51 13.35 -4.57 9.80
N THR A 52 13.94 -3.83 8.86
CA THR A 52 14.21 -2.37 9.00
C THR A 52 13.13 -1.48 8.41
N ARG A 53 12.45 -1.97 7.38
CA ARG A 53 11.37 -1.23 6.72
C ARG A 53 10.17 -2.13 6.68
N GLU A 54 9.12 -1.75 7.39
CA GLU A 54 7.87 -2.49 7.42
C GLU A 54 7.01 -2.14 6.21
N PRO A 55 6.33 -3.12 5.61
CA PRO A 55 5.24 -2.85 4.70
C PRO A 55 4.02 -2.40 5.51
N MET A 56 3.88 -1.09 5.75
CA MET A 56 2.67 -0.45 6.28
C MET A 56 1.52 -0.68 5.30
N PRO A 57 0.31 -1.10 5.70
CA PRO A 57 -0.55 -0.19 6.49
C PRO A 57 -1.17 -0.80 7.75
N VAL A 58 -0.79 -2.02 8.15
CA VAL A 58 -1.39 -2.73 9.31
C VAL A 58 -0.46 -2.70 10.52
N LYS A 59 -1.01 -2.88 11.74
CA LYS A 59 -0.30 -3.19 13.02
C LYS A 59 1.01 -3.96 12.77
N PRO A 60 2.11 -3.70 13.51
CA PRO A 60 3.48 -3.96 13.09
C PRO A 60 3.64 -5.31 12.38
N VAL A 61 3.69 -5.26 11.05
CA VAL A 61 3.70 -6.48 10.20
C VAL A 61 4.94 -7.31 10.53
N ALA A 62 6.05 -6.67 10.90
CA ALA A 62 7.23 -7.39 11.35
C ALA A 62 6.92 -8.20 12.60
N PHE A 63 6.32 -7.60 13.63
CA PHE A 63 5.98 -8.27 14.89
C PHE A 63 5.12 -9.52 14.67
N ASN A 64 4.10 -9.41 13.81
CA ASN A 64 3.23 -10.55 13.51
C ASN A 64 3.94 -11.62 12.68
N ALA A 65 4.74 -11.22 11.68
CA ALA A 65 5.45 -12.16 10.83
C ALA A 65 6.55 -12.94 11.58
N THR A 66 7.19 -12.30 12.55
CA THR A 66 8.23 -12.90 13.39
C THR A 66 7.68 -13.57 14.65
N LYS A 67 6.36 -13.64 14.82
CA LYS A 67 5.69 -14.21 16.01
C LYS A 67 6.16 -13.55 17.31
N GLY A 68 6.30 -12.23 17.30
CA GLY A 68 6.73 -11.41 18.44
C GLY A 68 8.24 -11.29 18.62
N LYS A 69 9.06 -11.94 17.79
CA LYS A 69 10.52 -11.84 17.86
C LYS A 69 11.04 -10.62 17.09
N LEU A 70 11.93 -9.82 17.67
CA LEU A 70 12.55 -8.72 16.92
C LEU A 70 13.60 -9.20 15.90
N LEU A 71 14.16 -10.39 16.13
CA LEU A 71 15.24 -10.98 15.35
C LEU A 71 14.82 -12.29 14.72
N ILE A 72 15.28 -12.52 13.50
CA ILE A 72 15.06 -13.71 12.69
C ILE A 72 16.38 -14.49 12.63
N GLU A 73 16.32 -15.80 12.85
CA GLU A 73 17.50 -16.66 12.79
C GLU A 73 18.12 -16.66 11.38
N ASP A 74 19.44 -16.81 11.30
CA ASP A 74 20.19 -16.89 10.04
C ASP A 74 20.06 -18.27 9.38
N SER A 75 18.82 -18.62 9.09
CA SER A 75 18.44 -19.85 8.40
C SER A 75 17.60 -19.48 7.17
N ILE A 76 17.94 -20.10 6.04
CA ILE A 76 17.17 -19.94 4.79
C ILE A 76 15.70 -20.28 5.01
N SER A 77 15.42 -21.31 5.83
CA SER A 77 14.05 -21.72 6.17
C SER A 77 13.31 -20.62 6.94
N GLU A 78 13.93 -20.05 7.97
CA GLU A 78 13.31 -18.99 8.79
C GLU A 78 13.14 -17.68 8.02
N LEU A 79 14.10 -17.32 7.17
CA LEU A 79 13.98 -16.17 6.27
C LEU A 79 12.81 -16.35 5.30
N ASN A 80 12.73 -17.49 4.64
CA ASN A 80 11.66 -17.79 3.69
C ASN A 80 10.29 -17.83 4.40
N ASN A 81 10.21 -18.45 5.58
CA ASN A 81 8.99 -18.50 6.38
C ASN A 81 8.52 -17.10 6.79
N THR A 82 9.44 -16.23 7.20
CA THR A 82 9.14 -14.83 7.52
C THR A 82 8.58 -14.09 6.30
N ILE A 83 9.24 -14.21 5.14
CA ILE A 83 8.79 -13.58 3.89
C ILE A 83 7.38 -14.06 3.50
N ILE A 84 7.12 -15.38 3.60
CA ILE A 84 5.80 -15.96 3.33
C ILE A 84 4.75 -15.43 4.30
N ARG A 85 5.07 -15.29 5.59
CA ARG A 85 4.14 -14.73 6.59
C ARG A 85 3.82 -13.27 6.30
N ILE A 86 4.82 -12.45 5.98
CA ILE A 86 4.62 -11.05 5.55
C ILE A 86 3.67 -11.01 4.35
N TYR A 87 3.93 -11.84 3.33
CA TYR A 87 3.08 -11.92 2.15
C TYR A 87 1.63 -12.29 2.50
N LYS A 88 1.42 -13.30 3.35
CA LYS A 88 0.07 -13.74 3.77
C LYS A 88 -0.69 -12.65 4.54
N ILE A 89 0.00 -11.95 5.45
CA ILE A 89 -0.59 -10.84 6.22
C ILE A 89 -1.06 -9.72 5.29
N LEU A 90 -0.19 -9.29 4.38
CA LEU A 90 -0.51 -8.25 3.40
C LEU A 90 -1.61 -8.70 2.44
N HIS A 91 -1.57 -9.94 1.96
CA HIS A 91 -2.61 -10.48 1.10
C HIS A 91 -3.99 -10.44 1.76
N LYS A 92 -4.10 -10.87 3.02
CA LYS A 92 -5.35 -10.79 3.78
C LYS A 92 -5.83 -9.34 3.92
N HIS A 93 -4.92 -8.41 4.17
CA HIS A 93 -5.25 -6.99 4.25
C HIS A 93 -5.77 -6.44 2.91
N PHE A 94 -5.15 -6.80 1.79
CA PHE A 94 -5.61 -6.37 0.47
C PHE A 94 -7.00 -6.89 0.11
N LEU A 95 -7.32 -8.13 0.49
CA LEU A 95 -8.67 -8.67 0.30
C LEU A 95 -9.71 -7.91 1.12
N PHE A 96 -9.36 -7.54 2.37
CA PHE A 96 -10.21 -6.70 3.21
C PHE A 96 -10.40 -5.30 2.60
N GLU A 97 -9.32 -4.67 2.14
CA GLU A 97 -9.35 -3.35 1.50
C GLU A 97 -10.26 -3.33 0.26
N VAL A 98 -10.17 -4.36 -0.61
CA VAL A 98 -11.03 -4.49 -1.79
C VAL A 98 -12.51 -4.62 -1.39
N ALA A 99 -12.80 -5.41 -0.36
CA ALA A 99 -14.17 -5.56 0.15
C ALA A 99 -14.71 -4.23 0.71
N PHE A 100 -13.91 -3.56 1.54
CA PHE A 100 -14.23 -2.28 2.15
C PHE A 100 -14.51 -1.20 1.10
N ARG A 101 -13.62 -1.02 0.11
CA ARG A 101 -13.80 -0.03 -0.96
C ARG A 101 -15.00 -0.33 -1.85
N LYS A 102 -15.26 -1.62 -2.14
CA LYS A 102 -16.45 -2.01 -2.89
C LYS A 102 -17.72 -1.65 -2.12
N GLU A 103 -17.78 -1.96 -0.84
CA GLU A 103 -18.92 -1.64 0.01
C GLU A 103 -19.17 -0.13 0.08
N ARG A 104 -18.10 0.65 0.30
CA ARG A 104 -18.12 2.11 0.33
C ARG A 104 -18.65 2.72 -0.97
N PHE A 105 -18.20 2.22 -2.12
CA PHE A 105 -18.69 2.67 -3.42
C PHE A 105 -20.16 2.30 -3.68
N GLU A 106 -20.61 1.12 -3.25
CA GLU A 106 -22.02 0.73 -3.35
C GLU A 106 -22.93 1.59 -2.46
N MET A 107 -22.46 1.98 -1.28
CA MET A 107 -23.20 2.92 -0.42
C MET A 107 -23.30 4.33 -1.04
N TYR A 108 -22.21 4.81 -1.66
CA TYR A 108 -22.20 6.06 -2.41
C TYR A 108 -23.26 6.06 -3.52
N LYS A 109 -23.29 5.00 -4.36
CA LYS A 109 -24.28 4.85 -5.44
C LYS A 109 -25.73 4.89 -4.96
N LYS A 110 -26.00 4.38 -3.76
CA LYS A 110 -27.35 4.31 -3.20
C LYS A 110 -27.78 5.62 -2.53
N ASN A 111 -26.98 6.69 -2.61
CA ASN A 111 -27.19 7.94 -1.88
C ASN A 111 -27.41 7.73 -0.38
N LYS A 112 -26.88 6.63 0.19
CA LYS A 112 -27.07 6.26 1.60
C LYS A 112 -26.03 6.90 2.53
N LEU A 113 -25.17 7.77 1.99
CA LEU A 113 -24.11 8.43 2.74
C LEU A 113 -24.17 9.93 2.45
N SER A 114 -24.64 10.71 3.43
CA SER A 114 -24.69 12.18 3.35
C SER A 114 -23.32 12.85 3.61
N PHE A 115 -22.32 12.11 4.09
CA PHE A 115 -21.05 12.67 4.58
C PHE A 115 -19.78 11.97 4.09
N LEU A 116 -19.88 10.96 3.24
CA LEU A 116 -18.69 10.18 2.84
C LEU A 116 -18.17 10.65 1.49
N GLU A 117 -17.07 11.41 1.52
CA GLU A 117 -16.36 11.84 0.33
C GLU A 117 -15.57 10.65 -0.26
N LEU A 118 -15.72 10.45 -1.57
CA LEU A 118 -14.86 9.51 -2.30
C LEU A 118 -13.44 10.05 -2.36
N ASP A 119 -12.47 9.18 -2.09
CA ASP A 119 -11.06 9.54 -2.19
C ASP A 119 -10.55 9.32 -3.62
N SER A 120 -9.35 9.81 -3.90
CA SER A 120 -8.72 9.65 -5.22
C SER A 120 -8.49 8.19 -5.62
N ILE A 121 -8.43 7.26 -4.65
CA ILE A 121 -8.24 5.83 -4.91
C ILE A 121 -9.56 5.21 -5.35
N ASP A 122 -10.69 5.59 -4.75
CA ASP A 122 -12.02 5.15 -5.21
C ASP A 122 -12.33 5.66 -6.61
N GLU A 123 -11.96 6.91 -6.90
CA GLU A 123 -12.03 7.50 -8.24
C GLU A 123 -11.21 6.66 -9.24
N GLU A 124 -9.96 6.30 -8.92
CA GLU A 124 -9.14 5.43 -9.78
C GLU A 124 -9.80 4.08 -10.05
N LEU A 125 -10.45 3.51 -9.04
CA LEU A 125 -10.98 2.14 -9.09
C LEU A 125 -12.33 2.01 -9.77
N TYR A 126 -13.19 3.01 -9.65
CA TYR A 126 -14.60 2.88 -10.00
C TYR A 126 -15.09 3.89 -11.03
N PHE A 127 -14.37 4.99 -11.24
CA PHE A 127 -14.81 6.05 -12.15
C PHE A 127 -14.16 5.90 -13.52
N SER A 128 -14.93 6.21 -14.54
CA SER A 128 -14.42 6.39 -15.90
C SER A 128 -13.42 7.55 -15.98
N ASP A 129 -12.60 7.59 -17.03
CA ASP A 129 -11.65 8.70 -17.23
C ASP A 129 -12.38 10.05 -17.37
N THR A 130 -13.56 10.07 -17.99
CA THR A 130 -14.37 11.28 -18.15
C THR A 130 -14.89 11.78 -16.80
N GLU A 131 -15.44 10.90 -15.96
CA GLU A 131 -15.88 11.27 -14.61
C GLU A 131 -14.71 11.80 -13.79
N ARG A 132 -13.55 11.12 -13.80
CA ARG A 132 -12.34 11.59 -13.11
C ARG A 132 -11.91 12.98 -13.56
N GLN A 133 -11.93 13.24 -14.87
CA GLN A 133 -11.59 14.55 -15.42
C GLN A 133 -12.55 15.64 -14.93
N THR A 134 -13.87 15.38 -14.91
CA THR A 134 -14.85 16.35 -14.40
C THR A 134 -14.67 16.66 -12.91
N PHE A 135 -14.34 15.65 -12.09
CA PHE A 135 -14.05 15.86 -10.67
C PHE A 135 -12.76 16.66 -10.47
N PHE A 136 -11.73 16.37 -11.27
CA PHE A 136 -10.49 17.15 -11.26
C PHE A 136 -10.71 18.62 -11.62
N GLU A 137 -11.50 18.90 -12.67
CA GLU A 137 -11.86 20.26 -13.08
C GLU A 137 -12.66 21.00 -12.00
N LYS A 138 -13.62 20.33 -11.34
CA LYS A 138 -14.35 20.88 -10.20
C LYS A 138 -13.42 21.26 -9.05
N ARG A 139 -12.48 20.37 -8.69
CA ARG A 139 -11.46 20.64 -7.66
C ARG A 139 -10.57 21.83 -8.04
N GLN A 140 -10.10 21.89 -9.29
CA GLN A 140 -9.33 23.02 -9.82
C GLN A 140 -10.09 24.34 -9.74
N ALA A 141 -11.37 24.34 -10.12
CA ALA A 141 -12.21 25.54 -10.06
C ALA A 141 -12.37 26.05 -8.62
N ILE A 142 -12.55 25.15 -7.65
CA ILE A 142 -12.61 25.49 -6.21
C ILE A 142 -11.26 26.05 -5.74
N LEU A 143 -10.15 25.38 -6.05
CA LEU A 143 -8.81 25.82 -5.65
C LEU A 143 -8.48 27.22 -6.20
N ARG A 144 -8.87 27.51 -7.45
CA ARG A 144 -8.68 28.84 -8.04
C ARG A 144 -9.45 29.93 -7.30
N ARG A 145 -10.60 29.62 -6.68
CA ARG A 145 -11.36 30.57 -5.84
C ARG A 145 -10.73 30.79 -4.47
N MET A 146 -9.88 29.88 -4.01
CA MET A 146 -9.17 29.98 -2.74
C MET A 146 -7.84 30.72 -2.86
N LEU A 147 -7.34 30.94 -4.08
CA LEU A 147 -6.15 31.76 -4.29
C LEU A 147 -6.50 33.23 -4.04
N PRO A 148 -5.72 33.95 -3.21
CA PRO A 148 -5.93 35.38 -3.02
C PRO A 148 -5.78 36.09 -4.38
N PRO A 149 -6.57 37.15 -4.63
CA PRO A 149 -6.47 37.90 -5.88
C PRO A 149 -5.03 38.37 -6.08
N ARG A 150 -4.47 38.10 -7.27
CA ARG A 150 -3.14 38.60 -7.63
C ARG A 150 -3.19 40.11 -7.51
N ARG A 151 -2.29 40.70 -6.71
CA ARG A 151 -2.11 42.16 -6.66
C ARG A 151 -1.89 42.64 -8.10
N THR A 152 -2.90 43.31 -8.66
CA THR A 152 -2.71 44.11 -9.87
C THR A 152 -1.67 45.16 -9.48
N ALA A 153 -0.47 45.05 -10.06
CA ALA A 153 0.50 46.12 -9.95
C ALA A 153 -0.13 47.34 -10.64
N LEU A 154 -0.60 48.29 -9.83
CA LEU A 154 -0.91 49.63 -10.28
C LEU A 154 0.43 50.26 -10.67
N TYR A 155 0.68 50.34 -11.97
CA TYR A 155 1.66 51.24 -12.56
C TYR A 155 0.95 52.53 -12.96
#